data_AF-A0A8C0J5W5-F1
#
_entry.id   AF-A0A8C0J5W5-F1
#
_cell.length_a   1.000
_cell.length_b   1.000
_cell.length_c   1.000
_cell.angle_alpha   90.00
_cell.angle_beta   90.00
_cell.angle_gamma   90.00
#
_symmetry.space_group_name_H-M   'P 1'
#
loop_
_entity.id
_entity.type
_entity.pdbx_description
1 polymer ?
#
loop_
_entity_poly.entity_id
_entity_poly.type
_entity_poly.pdbx_seq_one_letter_code
_entity_poly.pdbx_strand_id
1 'polypeptide(L)'
;MRENVPGEKKPQNGIPLPPQIFNEEQYCGDFESFFSAKEENIIYSFLGLAPPPGTKGTESIPLSGWIAPIRKWKTVTLFNLTEGVVDIGSLQP
;
A
#
# COMPACT_ATOMS: atom_id res chain seq x y z
N MET A 1 -14.70 12.86 -8.80
CA MET A 1 -13.58 11.89 -8.68
C MET A 1 -12.34 12.54 -9.26
N ARG A 2 -11.13 12.28 -8.72
CA ARG A 2 -9.90 12.84 -9.28
C ARG A 2 -9.76 12.46 -10.77
N GLU A 3 -9.21 13.37 -11.58
CA GLU A 3 -9.05 13.17 -13.02
C GLU A 3 -8.12 12.01 -13.36
N ASN A 4 -7.10 11.78 -12.52
CA ASN A 4 -6.09 10.73 -12.66
C ASN A 4 -6.56 9.31 -12.35
N VAL A 5 -7.85 9.10 -12.03
CA VAL A 5 -8.37 7.74 -11.83
C VAL A 5 -8.83 7.15 -13.17
N PRO A 6 -8.39 5.93 -13.55
CA PRO A 6 -8.83 5.27 -14.78
C PRO A 6 -10.35 5.15 -14.88
N GLY A 7 -10.89 5.32 -16.09
CA GLY A 7 -12.34 5.29 -16.35
C GLY A 7 -13.02 4.01 -15.88
N GLU A 8 -12.38 2.86 -16.08
CA GLU A 8 -12.85 1.54 -15.64
C GLU A 8 -12.91 1.38 -14.11
N LYS A 9 -12.15 2.19 -13.37
CA LYS A 9 -12.14 2.23 -11.91
C LYS A 9 -13.14 3.25 -11.36
N LYS A 10 -13.79 4.04 -12.21
CA LYS A 10 -14.89 4.92 -11.83
C LYS A 10 -16.17 4.09 -11.80
N PRO A 11 -16.96 4.13 -10.71
CA PRO A 11 -18.24 3.42 -10.68
C PRO A 11 -19.20 4.01 -11.73
N GLN A 12 -20.05 3.15 -12.30
CA GLN A 12 -21.05 3.57 -13.29
C GLN A 12 -22.05 4.59 -12.70
N ASN A 13 -22.30 4.52 -11.39
CA ASN A 13 -23.12 5.48 -10.68
C ASN A 13 -22.58 5.68 -9.26
N GLY A 14 -22.57 6.93 -8.77
CA GLY A 14 -22.13 7.26 -7.41
C GLY A 14 -20.63 7.57 -7.28
N ILE A 15 -20.13 7.53 -6.04
CA ILE A 15 -18.72 7.80 -5.70
C ILE A 15 -17.96 6.48 -5.53
N PRO A 16 -16.65 6.43 -5.85
CA PRO A 16 -15.85 5.24 -5.59
C PRO A 16 -15.85 4.92 -4.09
N LEU A 17 -15.96 3.63 -3.76
CA LEU A 17 -15.94 3.18 -2.38
C LEU A 17 -14.52 3.30 -1.80
N PRO A 18 -14.35 3.79 -0.57
CA PRO A 18 -13.07 3.74 0.11
C PRO A 18 -12.71 2.29 0.49
N PRO A 19 -11.40 1.96 0.64
CA PRO A 19 -10.25 2.81 0.37
C PRO A 19 -9.96 3.00 -1.14
N GLN A 20 -9.43 4.17 -1.48
CA GLN A 20 -8.84 4.48 -2.79
C GLN A 20 -7.40 4.92 -2.52
N ILE A 21 -6.43 4.13 -2.98
CA ILE A 21 -5.01 4.34 -2.70
C ILE A 21 -4.41 5.24 -3.76
N PHE A 22 -3.77 6.31 -3.31
CA PHE A 22 -3.02 7.23 -4.15
C PHE A 22 -1.60 7.37 -3.61
N ASN A 23 -0.64 7.47 -4.52
CA ASN A 23 0.67 8.02 -4.25
C ASN A 23 0.69 9.44 -4.85
N GLU A 24 0.53 10.44 -3.99
CA GLU A 24 0.30 11.84 -4.38
C GLU A 24 -0.89 11.99 -5.34
N GLU A 25 -0.62 12.30 -6.60
CA GLU A 25 -1.59 12.46 -7.68
C GLU A 25 -1.81 11.16 -8.48
N GLN A 26 -0.95 10.16 -8.32
CA GLN A 26 -1.03 8.88 -9.02
C GLN A 26 -2.02 7.94 -8.32
N TYR A 27 -3.00 7.43 -9.08
CA TYR A 27 -3.89 6.39 -8.60
C TYR A 27 -3.18 5.03 -8.58
N CYS A 28 -3.05 4.42 -7.40
CA CYS A 28 -2.44 3.10 -7.23
C CYS A 28 -3.46 1.98 -7.39
N GLY A 29 -4.66 2.15 -6.82
CA GLY A 29 -5.71 1.15 -6.88
C GLY A 29 -6.79 1.30 -5.82
N ASP A 30 -7.74 0.37 -5.86
CA ASP A 30 -8.84 0.23 -4.91
C ASP A 30 -8.49 -0.84 -3.85
N PHE A 31 -9.47 -1.15 -3.00
CA PHE A 31 -9.35 -2.20 -1.99
C PHE A 31 -8.89 -3.55 -2.55
N GLU A 32 -9.53 -4.03 -3.61
CA GLU A 32 -9.23 -5.33 -4.23
C GLU A 32 -7.78 -5.36 -4.75
N SER A 33 -7.37 -4.31 -5.45
CA SER A 33 -6.02 -4.20 -6.00
C SER A 33 -4.96 -4.19 -4.89
N PHE A 34 -5.21 -3.47 -3.79
CA PHE A 34 -4.33 -3.47 -2.62
C PHE A 34 -4.25 -4.85 -1.95
N PHE A 35 -5.38 -5.54 -1.85
CA PHE A 35 -5.45 -6.88 -1.27
C PHE A 35 -4.63 -7.89 -2.08
N SER A 36 -4.78 -7.92 -3.40
CA SER A 36 -3.95 -8.75 -4.28
C SER A 36 -2.45 -8.42 -4.15
N ALA A 37 -2.11 -7.13 -4.14
CA ALA A 37 -0.73 -6.69 -3.97
C ALA A 37 -0.11 -7.14 -2.64
N LYS A 38 -0.92 -7.23 -1.58
CA LYS A 38 -0.52 -7.76 -0.29
C LYS A 38 -0.27 -9.26 -0.34
N GLU A 39 -1.16 -10.03 -0.95
CA GLU A 39 -1.00 -11.49 -1.06
C GLU A 39 0.22 -11.87 -1.90
N GLU A 40 0.50 -11.10 -2.96
CA GLU A 40 1.66 -11.28 -3.84
C GLU A 40 2.96 -10.67 -3.28
N ASN A 41 2.92 -10.03 -2.10
CA ASN A 41 4.05 -9.31 -1.49
C ASN A 41 4.66 -8.20 -2.38
N ILE A 42 3.86 -7.57 -3.23
CA ILE A 42 4.25 -6.49 -4.14
C ILE A 42 3.72 -5.11 -3.71
N ILE A 43 3.39 -4.92 -2.43
CA ILE A 43 2.83 -3.67 -1.89
C ILE A 43 3.67 -2.44 -2.28
N TYR A 44 5.00 -2.52 -2.22
CA TYR A 44 5.85 -1.38 -2.54
C TYR A 44 5.71 -0.98 -4.02
N SER A 45 5.72 -1.96 -4.93
CA SER A 45 5.48 -1.73 -6.35
C SER A 45 4.07 -1.18 -6.60
N PHE A 46 3.06 -1.69 -5.91
CA PHE A 46 1.68 -1.20 -5.98
C PHE A 46 1.57 0.27 -5.55
N LEU A 47 2.27 0.66 -4.48
CA LEU A 47 2.32 2.04 -4.01
C LEU A 47 3.23 2.95 -4.87
N GLY A 48 3.92 2.40 -5.88
CA GLY A 48 4.91 3.15 -6.66
C GLY A 48 6.12 3.58 -5.83
N LEU A 49 6.45 2.83 -4.78
CA LEU A 49 7.58 3.09 -3.88
C LEU A 49 8.71 2.11 -4.13
N ALA A 50 9.94 2.57 -3.90
CA ALA A 50 11.08 1.64 -3.81
C ALA A 50 10.92 0.75 -2.56
N PRO A 51 11.20 -0.56 -2.66
CA PRO A 51 11.19 -1.42 -1.49
C PRO A 51 12.27 -0.96 -0.49
N PRO A 52 11.99 -1.01 0.83
CA PRO A 52 12.96 -0.62 1.84
C PRO A 52 14.25 -1.46 1.74
N PRO A 53 15.42 -0.88 2.09
CA PRO A 53 16.66 -1.65 2.16
C PRO A 53 16.51 -2.86 3.09
N GLY A 54 16.86 -4.05 2.60
CA GLY A 54 16.73 -5.31 3.36
C GLY A 54 15.37 -6.01 3.24
N THR A 55 14.40 -5.41 2.54
CA THR A 55 13.18 -6.11 2.14
C THR A 55 13.55 -7.05 1.01
N LYS A 56 13.46 -8.36 1.25
CA LYS A 56 13.62 -9.36 0.20
C LYS A 56 12.41 -9.23 -0.73
N GLY A 57 12.49 -8.32 -1.69
CA GLY A 57 11.64 -8.39 -2.88
C GLY A 57 11.80 -9.79 -3.46
N THR A 58 10.71 -10.36 -3.95
CA THR A 58 10.52 -11.75 -4.40
C THR A 58 11.61 -12.23 -5.37
N GLU A 59 12.81 -12.45 -4.86
CA GLU A 59 13.87 -13.25 -5.43
C GLU A 59 13.78 -14.55 -4.65
N SER A 60 13.52 -15.65 -5.35
CA SER A 60 13.50 -16.99 -4.79
C SER A 60 14.73 -17.20 -3.91
N ILE A 61 14.54 -17.20 -2.59
CA ILE A 61 15.64 -17.33 -1.63
C ILE A 61 16.11 -18.79 -1.66
N PRO A 62 17.35 -19.13 -2.06
CA PRO A 62 17.90 -20.43 -1.76
C PRO A 62 18.01 -20.58 -0.23
N LEU A 63 17.49 -21.69 0.29
CA LEU A 63 17.43 -22.07 1.71
C LEU A 63 18.81 -22.23 2.37
N SER A 64 19.59 -21.14 2.55
CA SER A 64 20.92 -21.24 3.16
C SER A 64 21.36 -20.08 4.08
N GLY A 65 20.43 -19.28 4.63
CA GLY A 65 20.83 -18.10 5.42
C GLY A 65 19.93 -17.72 6.61
N TRP A 66 19.33 -18.68 7.31
CA TRP A 66 18.52 -18.39 8.51
C TRP A 66 19.42 -18.24 9.74
N ILE A 67 19.50 -17.02 10.28
CA ILE A 67 19.21 -16.66 11.68
C ILE A 67 19.50 -15.16 11.84
N ALA A 68 18.45 -14.35 12.08
CA ALA A 68 18.58 -13.03 12.68
C ALA A 68 17.33 -12.71 13.53
N PRO A 69 17.49 -11.95 14.63
CA PRO A 69 16.66 -12.10 15.82
C PRO A 69 15.34 -11.31 15.80
N ILE A 70 14.33 -11.95 16.39
CA ILE A 70 13.00 -11.44 16.74
C ILE A 70 13.12 -10.11 17.48
N ARG A 71 12.72 -8.98 16.86
CA ARG A 71 12.52 -7.72 17.59
C ARG A 71 11.26 -6.95 17.15
N LYS A 72 10.28 -7.07 18.05
CA LYS A 72 9.36 -6.05 18.59
C LYS A 72 8.34 -5.42 17.64
N TRP A 73 7.13 -5.97 17.73
CA TRP A 73 5.90 -5.46 17.15
C TRP A 73 5.57 -4.13 17.84
N LYS A 74 5.48 -3.04 17.07
CA LYS A 74 4.76 -1.84 17.51
C LYS A 74 3.38 -1.88 16.86
N THR A 75 2.39 -2.01 17.71
CA THR A 75 0.95 -1.90 17.46
C THR A 75 0.64 -0.74 16.51
N VAL A 76 -0.05 -1.02 15.40
CA VAL A 76 -0.77 0.02 14.65
C VAL A 76 -2.16 0.11 15.26
N THR A 77 -2.40 1.16 16.05
CA THR A 77 -3.72 1.52 16.58
C THR A 77 -4.28 2.69 15.79
N LEU A 78 -5.38 2.42 15.07
CA LEU A 78 -6.52 3.25 14.63
C LEU A 78 -6.32 4.58 13.89
N PHE A 79 -7.09 4.79 12.82
CA PHE A 79 -8.14 5.85 12.69
C PHE A 79 -8.83 5.76 11.30
N ASN A 80 -10.05 6.22 10.98
CA ASN A 80 -11.37 6.45 11.62
C ASN A 80 -12.32 6.79 10.44
N LEU A 81 -13.59 6.40 10.50
CA LEU A 81 -14.56 6.43 9.40
C LEU A 81 -15.17 7.82 9.08
N THR A 82 -14.58 8.94 9.52
CA THR A 82 -15.28 10.24 9.47
C THR A 82 -14.51 11.47 8.97
N GLU A 83 -13.19 11.47 8.82
CA GLU A 83 -12.48 12.67 8.32
C GLU A 83 -11.42 12.32 7.27
N GLY A 84 -11.49 13.03 6.13
CA GLY A 84 -10.78 12.72 4.90
C GLY A 84 -9.26 12.92 4.96
N VAL A 85 -8.57 12.19 4.07
CA VAL A 85 -7.16 12.28 3.65
C VAL A 85 -6.17 12.57 4.79
N VAL A 86 -5.54 11.52 5.31
CA VAL A 86 -4.35 11.64 6.15
C VAL A 86 -3.14 11.85 5.24
N ASP A 87 -2.58 13.07 5.26
CA ASP A 87 -1.31 13.40 4.64
C ASP A 87 -0.17 12.72 5.43
N ILE A 88 0.51 11.78 4.79
CA ILE A 88 1.62 10.99 5.35
C ILE A 88 2.99 11.69 5.18
N GLY A 89 3.01 12.97 4.82
CA GLY A 89 4.22 13.74 4.50
C GLY A 89 5.23 14.04 5.61
N SER A 90 5.22 13.34 6.76
CA SER A 90 6.31 13.51 7.74
C SER A 90 6.41 12.35 8.72
N LEU A 91 7.08 11.28 8.31
CA LEU A 91 7.90 10.54 9.25
C LEU A 91 9.25 10.21 8.61
N GLN A 92 10.24 11.04 8.92
CA GLN A 92 11.64 10.66 8.89
C GLN A 92 12.13 10.53 10.34
N PRO A 93 13.18 9.75 10.62
CA PRO A 93 13.45 8.34 10.30
C PRO A 93 12.89 7.38 11.37
#